data_AF-A0A7C2Z4Z8-F1
#
_entry.id   AF-A0A7C2Z4Z8-F1
#
_cell.length_a   1.000
_cell.length_b   1.000
_cell.length_c   1.000
_cell.angle_alpha   90.00
_cell.angle_beta   90.00
_cell.angle_gamma   90.00
#
_symmetry.space_group_name_H-M   'P 1'
#
loop_
_entity.id
_entity.type
_entity.pdbx_description
1 polymer ?
#
loop_
_entity_poly.entity_id
_entity_poly.type
_entity_poly.pdbx_seq_one_letter_code
_entity_poly.pdbx_strand_id
1 'polypeptide(L)'
;MRLWRMAASYRNGVMTMHRLAWLGLLLFVGAAMAQLKAPEVVKGTVFLDVDKVRQGATFRIALVADIKERYHLQSPNPPKGFIATQLSVDAPKGFEVVRVWYPPTVIKEVLGQKLPLYEGKQTFAVLLRADKALKVGKYTLTLKLRYQACDDKACFPPKTLTVTVPVEVVPPNASVKPVNAEVFKGLPAALKGGAPAPSGGGRSGKSSSRSSSGGLVGMIGDALMGRHLGLGLILVFLGGVLMNLSPCVFPMVPIVIGYFGRQAEGLLFRRFLLGTAFVLGLVTMYASLG
;
A
#
# COMPACT_ATOMS: atom_id res chain seq x y z
N MET A 1 -1.27 36.72 -58.48
CA MET A 1 -0.51 36.85 -57.21
C MET A 1 -1.36 36.90 -55.92
N ARG A 2 -2.70 36.97 -55.94
CA ARG A 2 -3.53 37.03 -54.70
C ARG A 2 -3.97 35.69 -54.13
N LEU A 3 -3.98 34.60 -54.90
CA LEU A 3 -4.46 33.27 -54.46
C LEU A 3 -3.45 32.49 -53.60
N TRP A 4 -2.14 32.75 -53.73
CA TRP A 4 -1.10 32.08 -52.93
C TRP A 4 -0.92 32.64 -51.51
N ARG A 5 -1.36 33.88 -51.24
CA ARG A 5 -1.25 34.48 -49.89
C ARG A 5 -2.30 33.97 -48.90
N MET A 6 -3.43 33.44 -49.36
CA MET A 6 -4.47 32.89 -48.46
C MET A 6 -4.15 31.47 -47.96
N ALA A 7 -3.49 30.62 -48.76
CA ALA A 7 -3.17 29.25 -48.37
C ALA A 7 -2.08 29.15 -47.28
N ALA A 8 -1.16 30.11 -47.22
CA ALA A 8 -0.10 30.15 -46.20
C ALA A 8 -0.62 30.57 -44.81
N SER A 9 -1.70 31.35 -44.75
CA SER A 9 -2.30 31.80 -43.48
C SER A 9 -3.08 30.67 -42.78
N TYR A 10 -3.75 29.80 -43.56
CA TYR A 10 -4.55 28.69 -43.03
C TYR A 10 -3.69 27.57 -42.41
N ARG A 11 -2.50 27.30 -42.98
CA ARG A 11 -1.60 26.24 -42.51
C ARG A 11 -0.91 26.57 -41.19
N ASN A 12 -0.71 27.85 -40.90
CA ASN A 12 -0.11 28.31 -39.63
C ASN A 12 -1.11 28.35 -38.47
N GLY A 13 -2.41 28.56 -38.74
CA GLY A 13 -3.46 28.52 -37.71
C GLY A 13 -3.75 27.12 -37.15
N VAL A 14 -3.63 26.08 -37.98
CA VAL A 14 -3.87 24.69 -37.57
C VAL A 14 -2.73 24.16 -36.68
N MET A 15 -1.48 24.55 -36.95
CA MET A 15 -0.34 24.15 -36.10
C MET A 15 -0.30 24.88 -34.75
N THR A 16 -0.76 26.13 -34.67
CA THR A 16 -0.88 26.86 -33.39
C THR A 16 -2.03 26.33 -32.53
N MET A 17 -3.17 25.95 -33.13
CA MET A 17 -4.27 25.30 -32.40
C MET A 17 -3.87 23.92 -31.85
N HIS A 18 -3.09 23.12 -32.57
CA HIS A 18 -2.61 21.82 -32.06
C HIS A 18 -1.64 21.97 -30.88
N ARG A 19 -0.75 22.97 -30.91
CA ARG A 19 0.20 23.25 -29.80
C ARG A 19 -0.51 23.77 -28.55
N LEU A 20 -1.51 24.63 -28.70
CA LEU A 20 -2.35 25.12 -27.60
C LEU A 20 -3.22 24.00 -26.99
N ALA A 21 -3.75 23.09 -27.83
CA ALA A 21 -4.49 21.93 -27.36
C ALA A 21 -3.60 20.93 -26.59
N TRP A 22 -2.37 20.68 -27.05
CA TRP A 22 -1.41 19.82 -26.34
C TRP A 22 -0.92 20.44 -25.02
N LEU A 23 -0.68 21.75 -24.98
CA LEU A 23 -0.36 22.47 -23.74
C LEU A 23 -1.53 22.46 -22.74
N GLY A 24 -2.76 22.62 -23.23
CA GLY A 24 -3.97 22.51 -22.42
C GLY A 24 -4.16 21.09 -21.85
N LEU A 25 -3.91 20.06 -22.65
CA LEU A 25 -4.01 18.66 -22.20
C LEU A 25 -2.95 18.31 -21.15
N LEU A 26 -1.71 18.79 -21.31
CA LEU A 26 -0.63 18.63 -20.33
C LEU A 26 -0.93 19.33 -18.99
N LEU A 27 -1.50 20.54 -19.04
CA LEU A 27 -1.95 21.27 -17.85
C LEU A 27 -3.11 20.58 -17.13
N PHE A 28 -4.04 19.96 -17.88
CA PHE A 28 -5.18 19.24 -17.30
C PHE A 28 -4.76 17.93 -16.62
N VAL A 29 -3.79 17.19 -17.19
CA VAL A 29 -3.23 15.97 -16.58
C VAL A 29 -2.42 16.30 -15.32
N GLY A 30 -1.68 17.43 -15.31
CA GLY A 30 -0.95 17.89 -14.13
C GLY A 30 -1.85 18.23 -12.94
N ALA A 31 -3.01 18.87 -13.19
CA ALA A 31 -3.97 19.20 -12.15
C ALA A 31 -4.69 17.96 -11.58
N ALA A 32 -4.96 16.94 -12.40
CA ALA A 32 -5.60 15.70 -11.96
C ALA A 32 -4.72 14.87 -11.00
N MET A 33 -3.40 14.93 -11.13
CA MET A 33 -2.45 14.24 -10.24
C MET A 33 -2.32 14.89 -8.86
N ALA A 34 -2.68 16.18 -8.71
CA ALA A 34 -2.47 16.94 -7.48
C ALA A 34 -3.55 16.72 -6.39
N GLN A 35 -4.69 16.10 -6.72
CA GLN A 35 -5.83 15.93 -5.80
C GLN A 35 -5.88 14.58 -5.07
N LEU A 36 -4.95 13.65 -5.33
CA LEU A 36 -4.93 12.31 -4.71
C LEU A 36 -4.16 12.21 -3.39
N LYS A 37 -3.83 13.35 -2.75
CA LYS A 37 -3.20 13.33 -1.43
C LYS A 37 -4.26 13.05 -0.37
N ALA A 38 -4.44 11.77 -0.06
CA ALA A 38 -5.34 11.35 1.03
C ALA A 38 -4.99 12.10 2.33
N PRO A 39 -5.98 12.46 3.16
CA PRO A 39 -5.74 13.23 4.38
C PRO A 39 -4.83 12.49 5.37
N GLU A 40 -4.04 13.25 6.13
CA GLU A 40 -3.25 12.72 7.23
C GLU A 40 -4.14 12.64 8.47
N VAL A 41 -4.68 11.44 8.69
CA VAL A 41 -5.72 11.18 9.71
C VAL A 41 -5.20 10.52 10.98
N VAL A 42 -3.92 10.12 10.98
CA VAL A 42 -3.25 9.51 12.14
C VAL A 42 -1.94 10.23 12.38
N LYS A 43 -1.72 10.71 13.61
CA LYS A 43 -0.42 11.24 14.04
C LYS A 43 0.23 10.24 15.00
N GLY A 44 1.50 9.92 14.74
CA GLY A 44 2.25 8.95 15.55
C GLY A 44 3.31 9.61 16.42
N THR A 45 3.34 9.27 17.70
CA THR A 45 4.43 9.61 18.61
C THR A 45 5.01 8.33 19.21
N VAL A 46 6.34 8.23 19.27
CA VAL A 46 7.04 7.05 19.78
C VAL A 46 7.68 7.33 21.13
N PHE A 47 7.59 6.37 22.05
CA PHE A 47 8.16 6.41 23.38
C PHE A 47 8.98 5.14 23.64
N LEU A 48 10.09 5.30 24.36
CA LEU A 48 10.89 4.21 24.92
C LEU A 48 10.55 4.04 26.39
N ASP A 49 10.66 2.82 26.92
CA ASP A 49 10.47 2.59 28.36
C ASP A 49 11.74 2.82 29.18
N VAL A 50 12.88 2.95 28.51
CA VAL A 50 14.20 3.20 29.10
C VAL A 50 14.93 4.30 28.33
N ASP A 51 15.77 5.07 29.02
CA ASP A 51 16.59 6.12 28.43
C ASP A 51 17.71 5.56 27.53
N LYS A 52 18.23 4.37 27.89
CA LYS A 52 19.28 3.64 27.18
C LYS A 52 19.02 2.14 27.20
N VAL A 53 19.52 1.43 26.20
CA VAL A 53 19.33 -0.02 26.07
C VAL A 53 20.63 -0.76 26.38
N ARG A 54 20.59 -1.66 27.36
CA ARG A 54 21.75 -2.53 27.65
C ARG A 54 21.88 -3.61 26.60
N GLN A 55 23.12 -3.93 26.21
CA GLN A 55 23.44 -5.14 25.46
C GLN A 55 22.84 -6.38 26.12
N GLY A 56 22.20 -7.24 25.35
CA GLY A 56 21.55 -8.46 25.84
C GLY A 56 20.22 -8.27 26.56
N ALA A 57 19.78 -7.03 26.78
CA ALA A 57 18.54 -6.73 27.49
C ALA A 57 17.35 -6.61 26.53
N THR A 58 16.16 -6.81 27.08
CA THR A 58 14.90 -6.46 26.42
C THR A 58 14.46 -5.07 26.83
N PHE A 59 13.83 -4.35 25.91
CA PHE A 59 13.25 -3.04 26.12
C PHE A 59 11.96 -2.90 25.32
N ARG A 60 11.13 -1.92 25.64
CA ARG A 60 9.85 -1.70 24.98
C ARG A 60 9.85 -0.39 24.22
N ILE A 61 9.16 -0.41 23.09
CA ILE A 61 8.80 0.78 22.33
C ILE A 61 7.28 0.87 22.25
N ALA A 62 6.72 2.03 22.53
CA ALA A 62 5.30 2.31 22.37
C ALA A 62 5.10 3.33 21.25
N LEU A 63 4.21 3.03 20.29
CA LEU A 63 3.71 3.96 19.30
C LEU A 63 2.30 4.40 19.71
N VAL A 64 2.17 5.66 20.11
CA VAL A 64 0.89 6.29 20.40
C VAL A 64 0.37 6.91 19.10
N ALA A 65 -0.68 6.31 18.54
CA ALA A 65 -1.38 6.80 17.37
C ALA A 65 -2.59 7.65 17.82
N ASP A 66 -2.59 8.92 17.44
CA ASP A 66 -3.72 9.84 17.62
C ASP A 66 -4.55 9.83 16.33
N ILE A 67 -5.70 9.15 16.38
CA ILE A 67 -6.63 8.99 15.26
C ILE A 67 -7.62 10.15 15.31
N LYS A 68 -7.67 10.93 14.22
CA LYS A 68 -8.56 12.08 14.11
C LYS A 68 -10.03 11.65 14.30
N GLU A 69 -10.81 12.51 14.98
CA GLU A 69 -12.25 12.29 15.15
C GLU A 69 -12.94 11.98 13.82
N ARG A 70 -14.00 11.14 13.88
CA ARG A 70 -14.75 10.60 12.73
C ARG A 70 -14.00 9.57 11.88
N TYR A 71 -12.72 9.33 12.15
CA TYR A 71 -11.96 8.26 11.53
C TYR A 71 -11.71 7.13 12.51
N HIS A 72 -11.58 5.93 11.98
CA HIS A 72 -11.16 4.76 12.72
C HIS A 72 -10.18 3.93 11.91
N LEU A 73 -9.35 3.16 12.61
CA LEU A 73 -8.49 2.15 12.01
C LEU A 73 -9.08 0.77 12.23
N GLN A 74 -8.84 -0.12 11.27
CA GLN A 74 -9.27 -1.51 11.40
C GLN A 74 -8.42 -2.24 12.44
N SER A 75 -9.00 -3.25 13.09
CA SER A 75 -8.25 -4.16 13.97
C SER A 75 -7.10 -4.89 13.23
N PRO A 76 -6.19 -5.59 13.94
CA PRO A 76 -5.21 -6.47 13.30
C PRO A 76 -5.84 -7.70 12.62
N ASN A 77 -7.09 -8.05 12.93
CA ASN A 77 -7.83 -9.17 12.35
C ASN A 77 -9.25 -8.74 11.94
N PRO A 78 -9.41 -7.87 10.93
CA PRO A 78 -10.72 -7.38 10.54
C PRO A 78 -11.44 -8.42 9.66
N PRO A 79 -12.77 -8.29 9.47
CA PRO A 79 -13.52 -9.09 8.52
C PRO A 79 -12.98 -8.95 7.08
N LYS A 80 -13.40 -9.87 6.19
CA LYS A 80 -13.01 -9.83 4.77
C LYS A 80 -13.43 -8.50 4.13
N GLY A 81 -12.57 -7.97 3.26
CA GLY A 81 -12.79 -6.69 2.56
C GLY A 81 -12.12 -5.49 3.22
N PHE A 82 -11.57 -5.65 4.42
CA PHE A 82 -10.86 -4.61 5.15
C PHE A 82 -9.37 -4.92 5.30
N ILE A 83 -8.53 -3.89 5.36
CA ILE A 83 -7.09 -4.03 5.51
C ILE A 83 -6.71 -3.93 6.98
N ALA A 84 -6.07 -4.98 7.49
CA ALA A 84 -5.60 -5.05 8.87
C ALA A 84 -4.59 -3.96 9.23
N THR A 85 -4.70 -3.44 10.46
CA THR A 85 -3.63 -2.62 11.04
C THR A 85 -2.47 -3.51 11.47
N GLN A 86 -1.28 -3.22 10.96
CA GLN A 86 -0.07 -4.00 11.21
C GLN A 86 1.06 -3.07 11.66
N LEU A 87 1.67 -3.40 12.79
CA LEU A 87 2.87 -2.74 13.29
C LEU A 87 4.09 -3.61 13.00
N SER A 88 5.08 -3.04 12.33
CA SER A 88 6.40 -3.63 12.12
C SER A 88 7.51 -2.69 12.58
N VAL A 89 8.70 -3.25 12.84
CA VAL A 89 9.89 -2.50 13.22
C VAL A 89 11.03 -2.90 12.29
N ASP A 90 11.54 -1.94 11.54
CA ASP A 90 12.78 -2.10 10.79
C ASP A 90 13.93 -1.66 11.68
N ALA A 91 14.79 -2.63 12.02
CA ALA A 91 15.91 -2.43 12.92
C ALA A 91 17.22 -2.91 12.28
N PRO A 92 18.38 -2.30 12.62
CA PRO A 92 19.67 -2.83 12.25
C PRO A 92 19.90 -4.25 12.78
N LYS A 93 20.85 -4.98 12.19
CA LYS A 93 21.24 -6.31 12.66
C LYS A 93 21.60 -6.26 14.15
N GLY A 94 21.09 -7.23 14.92
CA GLY A 94 21.30 -7.33 16.38
C GLY A 94 20.12 -6.87 17.23
N PHE A 95 19.08 -6.31 16.63
CA PHE A 95 17.79 -6.11 17.30
C PHE A 95 16.79 -7.17 16.84
N GLU A 96 16.11 -7.79 17.79
CA GLU A 96 15.10 -8.82 17.53
C GLU A 96 13.74 -8.37 18.07
N VAL A 97 12.68 -8.48 17.27
CA VAL A 97 11.31 -8.26 17.73
C VAL A 97 10.82 -9.52 18.43
N VAL A 98 10.71 -9.47 19.75
CA VAL A 98 10.24 -10.60 20.57
C VAL A 98 8.72 -10.70 20.49
N ARG A 99 8.02 -9.56 20.58
CA ARG A 99 6.56 -9.53 20.57
C ARG A 99 6.02 -8.18 20.13
N VAL A 100 4.95 -8.21 19.34
CA VAL A 100 4.12 -7.03 19.05
C VAL A 100 2.82 -7.15 19.84
N TRP A 101 2.38 -6.03 20.41
CA TRP A 101 1.12 -5.91 21.13
C TRP A 101 0.25 -4.83 20.53
N TYR A 102 -1.03 -5.17 20.43
CA TYR A 102 -2.08 -4.32 19.90
C TYR A 102 -3.07 -4.00 21.04
N PRO A 103 -3.57 -2.77 21.12
CA PRO A 103 -4.57 -2.41 22.11
C PRO A 103 -5.90 -3.15 21.86
N PRO A 104 -6.76 -3.26 22.88
CA PRO A 104 -8.10 -3.81 22.70
C PRO A 104 -8.90 -2.96 21.72
N THR A 105 -9.71 -3.62 20.89
CA THR A 105 -10.56 -2.98 19.89
C THR A 105 -11.95 -2.68 20.45
N VAL A 106 -12.59 -1.64 19.96
CA VAL A 106 -14.02 -1.38 20.20
C VAL A 106 -14.81 -1.93 19.02
N ILE A 107 -15.94 -2.57 19.29
CA ILE A 107 -16.86 -3.02 18.24
C ILE A 107 -17.86 -1.91 17.97
N LYS A 108 -17.92 -1.44 16.72
CA LYS A 108 -18.93 -0.49 16.27
C LYS A 108 -19.54 -0.89 14.94
N GLU A 109 -20.72 -0.37 14.70
CA GLU A 109 -21.38 -0.52 13.41
C GLU A 109 -20.88 0.56 12.45
N VAL A 110 -20.25 0.13 11.37
CA VAL A 110 -19.68 0.97 10.33
C VAL A 110 -20.07 0.35 9.00
N LEU A 111 -20.59 1.16 8.07
CA LEU A 111 -21.02 0.69 6.75
C LEU A 111 -22.01 -0.51 6.81
N GLY A 112 -22.88 -0.53 7.83
CA GLY A 112 -23.86 -1.59 8.06
C GLY A 112 -23.28 -2.93 8.55
N GLN A 113 -22.04 -2.93 9.07
CA GLN A 113 -21.40 -4.12 9.63
C GLN A 113 -20.77 -3.81 10.99
N LYS A 114 -20.78 -4.79 11.90
CA LYS A 114 -20.07 -4.69 13.18
C LYS A 114 -18.59 -4.97 12.98
N LEU A 115 -17.75 -3.95 13.12
CA LEU A 115 -16.31 -4.03 12.93
C LEU A 115 -15.57 -3.80 14.24
N PRO A 116 -14.61 -4.66 14.60
CA PRO A 116 -13.62 -4.36 15.63
C PRO A 116 -12.63 -3.32 15.09
N LEU A 117 -12.57 -2.17 15.73
CA LEU A 117 -11.85 -1.01 15.26
C LEU A 117 -11.16 -0.23 16.39
N TYR A 118 -10.37 0.74 15.97
CA TYR A 118 -9.57 1.65 16.80
C TYR A 118 -10.02 3.09 16.58
N GLU A 119 -10.26 3.83 17.66
CA GLU A 119 -10.63 5.25 17.63
C GLU A 119 -9.87 6.05 18.68
N GLY A 120 -9.71 7.35 18.43
CA GLY A 120 -9.02 8.25 19.33
C GLY A 120 -7.56 7.85 19.53
N LYS A 121 -7.05 8.00 20.76
CA LYS A 121 -5.66 7.69 21.09
C LYS A 121 -5.48 6.20 21.38
N GLN A 122 -4.62 5.56 20.60
CA GLN A 122 -4.34 4.13 20.68
C GLN A 122 -2.85 3.89 20.84
N THR A 123 -2.48 3.06 21.81
CA THR A 123 -1.08 2.72 22.08
C THR A 123 -0.79 1.33 21.55
N PHE A 124 0.11 1.22 20.58
CA PHE A 124 0.67 -0.04 20.12
C PHE A 124 2.05 -0.21 20.75
N ALA A 125 2.47 -1.43 21.05
CA ALA A 125 3.76 -1.64 21.71
C ALA A 125 4.53 -2.83 21.13
N VAL A 126 5.85 -2.75 21.20
CA VAL A 126 6.77 -3.79 20.74
C VAL A 126 7.78 -4.06 21.85
N LEU A 127 7.97 -5.33 22.18
CA LEU A 127 9.09 -5.80 22.99
C LEU A 127 10.22 -6.19 22.06
N LEU A 128 11.36 -5.52 22.17
CA LEU A 128 12.57 -5.83 21.43
C LEU A 128 13.65 -6.35 22.35
N ARG A 129 14.56 -7.15 21.79
CA ARG A 129 15.79 -7.61 22.42
C ARG A 129 16.99 -7.03 21.68
N ALA A 130 17.90 -6.41 22.41
CA ALA A 130 19.22 -6.05 21.90
C ALA A 130 20.17 -7.23 22.12
N ASP A 131 20.87 -7.67 21.08
CA ASP A 131 21.89 -8.71 21.19
C ASP A 131 23.03 -8.26 22.12
N LYS A 132 23.67 -9.22 22.79
CA LYS A 132 24.89 -9.01 23.57
C LYS A 132 26.06 -8.56 22.69
N ALA A 133 26.08 -8.98 21.42
CA ALA A 133 27.14 -8.68 20.46
C ALA A 133 26.99 -7.31 19.75
N LEU A 134 25.91 -6.56 19.99
CA LEU A 134 25.73 -5.22 19.40
C LEU A 134 26.85 -4.27 19.83
N LYS A 135 27.38 -3.45 18.92
CA LYS A 135 28.36 -2.42 19.31
C LYS A 135 27.70 -1.36 20.18
N VAL A 136 28.41 -0.80 21.16
CA VAL A 136 27.94 0.36 21.93
C VAL A 136 27.84 1.56 21.00
N GLY A 137 26.77 2.35 21.11
CA GLY A 137 26.55 3.51 20.26
C GLY A 137 25.07 3.81 19.99
N LYS A 138 24.84 4.79 19.12
CA LYS A 138 23.48 5.21 18.71
C LYS A 138 23.02 4.43 17.48
N TYR A 139 21.80 3.93 17.56
CA TYR A 139 21.10 3.24 16.49
C TYR A 139 19.78 3.93 16.22
N THR A 140 19.27 3.78 14.99
CA THR A 140 17.95 4.27 14.63
C THR A 140 17.07 3.09 14.32
N LEU A 141 15.93 3.01 15.00
CA LEU A 141 14.87 2.03 14.73
C LEU A 141 13.74 2.74 14.00
N THR A 142 13.12 2.07 13.04
CA THR A 142 12.00 2.63 12.28
C THR A 142 10.74 1.83 12.55
N LEU A 143 9.75 2.45 13.18
CA LEU A 143 8.43 1.85 13.39
C LEU A 143 7.56 2.19 12.20
N LYS A 144 6.90 1.17 11.64
CA LYS A 144 5.96 1.29 10.53
C LYS A 144 4.61 0.75 10.96
N LEU A 145 3.63 1.63 11.07
CA LEU A 145 2.23 1.27 11.27
C LEU A 145 1.54 1.34 9.91
N ARG A 146 1.31 0.17 9.29
CA ARG A 146 0.48 0.05 8.10
C ARG A 146 -0.97 -0.05 8.54
N TYR A 147 -1.83 0.80 8.01
CA TYR A 147 -3.24 0.85 8.38
C TYR A 147 -4.12 1.25 7.19
N GLN A 148 -5.41 0.97 7.33
CA GLN A 148 -6.46 1.57 6.52
C GLN A 148 -7.38 2.35 7.45
N ALA A 149 -7.53 3.63 7.15
CA ALA A 149 -8.51 4.48 7.81
C ALA A 149 -9.84 4.38 7.06
N CYS A 150 -10.94 4.36 7.80
CA CYS A 150 -12.27 4.53 7.26
C CYS A 150 -13.02 5.58 8.08
N ASP A 151 -14.00 6.21 7.46
CA ASP A 151 -15.02 7.01 8.13
C ASP A 151 -16.38 6.29 8.03
N ASP A 152 -17.46 6.98 8.37
CA ASP A 152 -18.82 6.41 8.33
C ASP A 152 -19.33 6.13 6.90
N LYS A 153 -18.63 6.62 5.87
CA LYS A 153 -19.08 6.61 4.47
C LYS A 153 -18.20 5.77 3.56
N ALA A 154 -16.89 5.74 3.82
CA ALA A 154 -15.92 5.07 2.96
C ALA A 154 -14.65 4.67 3.68
N CYS A 155 -13.93 3.73 3.08
CA CYS A 155 -12.57 3.38 3.44
C CYS A 155 -11.57 4.00 2.47
N PHE A 156 -10.48 4.54 3.01
CA PHE A 156 -9.43 5.18 2.23
C PHE A 156 -8.35 4.16 1.81
N PRO A 157 -7.52 4.49 0.80
CA PRO A 157 -6.36 3.67 0.47
C PRO A 157 -5.44 3.45 1.68
N PRO A 158 -4.80 2.27 1.81
CA PRO A 158 -3.93 1.98 2.93
C PRO A 158 -2.72 2.93 2.95
N LYS A 159 -2.29 3.29 4.15
CA LYS A 159 -1.13 4.13 4.41
C LYS A 159 -0.19 3.48 5.39
N THR A 160 1.05 3.93 5.41
CA THR A 160 2.05 3.52 6.40
C THR A 160 2.58 4.76 7.11
N LEU A 161 2.23 4.89 8.40
CA LEU A 161 2.84 5.87 9.28
C LEU A 161 4.22 5.35 9.66
N THR A 162 5.25 6.13 9.34
CA THR A 162 6.65 5.77 9.61
C THR A 162 7.21 6.75 10.63
N VAL A 163 7.72 6.24 11.75
CA VAL A 163 8.34 7.05 12.80
C VAL A 163 9.69 6.45 13.16
N THR A 164 10.73 7.28 13.15
CA THR A 164 12.09 6.88 13.52
C THR A 164 12.36 7.22 14.98
N VAL A 165 12.95 6.29 15.73
CA VAL A 165 13.35 6.49 17.13
C VAL A 165 14.85 6.20 17.30
N PRO A 166 15.63 7.15 17.83
CA PRO A 166 17.02 6.89 18.19
C PRO A 166 17.08 6.07 19.48
N VAL A 167 17.96 5.08 19.52
CA VAL A 167 18.23 4.23 20.67
C VAL A 167 19.73 4.22 20.94
N GLU A 168 20.13 4.53 22.16
CA GLU A 168 21.52 4.42 22.60
C GLU A 168 21.74 3.07 23.27
N VAL A 169 22.61 2.24 22.69
CA VAL A 169 23.03 0.96 23.25
C VAL A 169 24.27 1.15 24.11
N VAL A 170 24.21 0.64 25.34
CA VAL A 170 25.26 0.74 26.37
C VAL A 170 25.72 -0.64 26.85
N PRO A 171 26.91 -0.75 27.48
CA PRO A 171 27.39 -1.99 28.07
C PRO A 171 26.41 -2.60 29.09
N PRO A 172 26.48 -3.91 29.40
CA PRO A 172 25.53 -4.60 30.27
C PRO A 172 25.48 -4.05 31.71
N ASN A 173 26.57 -3.42 32.17
CA ASN A 173 26.72 -2.88 33.51
C ASN A 173 26.43 -1.38 33.61
N ALA A 174 26.06 -0.72 32.50
CA ALA A 174 25.73 0.69 32.51
C ALA A 174 24.41 0.95 33.25
N SER A 175 24.33 2.11 33.91
CA SER A 175 23.10 2.57 34.55
C SER A 175 22.06 2.96 33.49
N VAL A 176 20.83 2.47 33.67
CA VAL A 176 19.68 2.72 32.79
C VAL A 176 18.50 3.12 33.66
N LYS A 177 17.80 4.19 33.27
CA LYS A 177 16.64 4.72 33.98
C LYS A 177 15.36 4.42 33.20
N PRO A 178 14.29 3.95 33.86
CA PRO A 178 12.99 3.88 33.22
C PRO A 178 12.49 5.30 32.90
N VAL A 179 11.87 5.47 31.75
CA VAL A 179 11.28 6.74 31.28
C VAL A 179 9.88 6.50 30.74
N ASN A 180 9.10 7.58 30.61
CA ASN A 180 7.74 7.57 30.05
C ASN A 180 6.76 6.60 30.75
N ALA A 181 6.89 6.42 32.07
CA ALA A 181 6.18 5.37 32.82
C ALA A 181 4.65 5.41 32.61
N GLU A 182 4.07 6.59 32.46
CA GLU A 182 2.66 6.85 32.15
C GLU A 182 2.17 6.15 30.88
N VAL A 183 3.00 6.05 29.83
CA VAL A 183 2.64 5.35 28.57
C VAL A 183 2.65 3.83 28.76
N PHE A 184 3.56 3.33 29.61
CA PHE A 184 3.78 1.89 29.81
C PHE A 184 3.00 1.27 30.97
N LYS A 185 2.36 2.07 31.84
CA LYS A 185 1.56 1.58 33.00
C LYS A 185 0.38 0.71 32.59
N GLY A 186 -0.29 1.02 31.47
CA GLY A 186 -1.49 0.31 30.99
C GLY A 186 -1.20 -0.91 30.11
N LEU A 187 0.06 -1.24 29.87
CA LEU A 187 0.45 -2.34 28.99
C LEU A 187 0.43 -3.70 29.73
N PRO A 188 0.09 -4.80 29.05
CA PRO A 188 -0.02 -6.10 29.69
C PRO A 188 1.32 -6.60 30.23
N ALA A 189 1.25 -7.44 31.26
CA ALA A 189 2.41 -8.06 31.90
C ALA A 189 3.29 -8.85 30.93
N ALA A 190 2.71 -9.37 29.85
CA ALA A 190 3.44 -10.14 28.84
C ALA A 190 4.41 -9.31 27.97
N LEU A 191 4.43 -7.98 28.15
CA LEU A 191 5.47 -7.09 27.61
C LEU A 191 6.51 -6.68 28.67
N LYS A 192 6.36 -7.05 29.94
CA LYS A 192 7.37 -6.76 30.96
C LYS A 192 8.63 -7.56 30.65
N GLY A 193 9.69 -6.88 30.22
CA GLY A 193 10.99 -7.48 29.94
C GLY A 193 11.63 -8.06 31.20
N GLY A 194 11.99 -9.33 31.14
CA GLY A 194 12.71 -10.10 32.16
C GLY A 194 13.24 -11.39 31.52
N ALA A 195 14.40 -11.87 31.94
CA ALA A 195 15.10 -13.02 31.34
C ALA A 195 14.22 -14.31 31.29
N PRO A 196 14.43 -15.21 30.30
CA PRO A 196 13.52 -16.31 30.00
C PRO A 196 13.79 -17.56 30.85
N ALA A 197 12.72 -18.30 31.16
CA ALA A 197 12.77 -19.72 31.53
C ALA A 197 12.04 -20.57 30.46
N PRO A 198 12.41 -21.85 30.28
CA PRO A 198 12.22 -22.60 29.03
C PRO A 198 10.96 -23.49 29.00
N SER A 199 10.80 -24.16 27.86
CA SER A 199 9.84 -25.21 27.47
C SER A 199 8.47 -24.69 26.99
N GLY A 200 7.92 -25.15 25.86
CA GLY A 200 8.29 -26.21 24.94
C GLY A 200 7.01 -26.69 24.23
N GLY A 201 7.14 -27.18 23.00
CA GLY A 201 6.08 -27.96 22.33
C GLY A 201 5.42 -27.24 21.16
N GLY A 202 5.81 -27.64 19.95
CA GLY A 202 5.37 -27.03 18.70
C GLY A 202 4.02 -27.52 18.18
N ARG A 203 3.56 -26.88 17.10
CA ARG A 203 2.95 -27.59 15.98
C ARG A 203 3.10 -26.80 14.68
N SER A 204 3.70 -27.49 13.75
CA SER A 204 3.81 -27.23 12.32
C SER A 204 2.46 -26.91 11.66
N GLY A 205 2.38 -25.76 11.00
CA GLY A 205 1.39 -25.46 9.96
C GLY A 205 2.14 -24.91 8.75
N LYS A 206 2.30 -25.73 7.72
CA LYS A 206 3.04 -25.44 6.49
C LYS A 206 2.37 -24.26 5.74
N SER A 207 3.09 -23.15 5.63
CA SER A 207 2.93 -22.16 4.56
C SER A 207 3.77 -22.63 3.38
N SER A 208 3.13 -22.88 2.25
CA SER A 208 3.80 -22.99 0.95
C SER A 208 3.25 -21.92 0.02
N SER A 209 3.72 -20.68 0.22
CA SER A 209 3.88 -19.73 -0.88
C SER A 209 5.31 -19.85 -1.38
N ARG A 210 5.50 -20.63 -2.44
CA ARG A 210 6.69 -20.54 -3.30
C ARG A 210 6.26 -19.81 -4.57
N SER A 211 6.21 -18.49 -4.50
CA SER A 211 6.32 -17.66 -5.69
C SER A 211 7.75 -17.85 -6.21
N SER A 212 7.89 -18.80 -7.11
CA SER A 212 9.10 -19.06 -7.87
C SER A 212 8.97 -18.30 -9.19
N SER A 213 9.34 -17.03 -9.13
CA SER A 213 9.71 -16.24 -10.29
C SER A 213 10.85 -16.97 -11.02
N GLY A 214 10.51 -17.71 -12.07
CA GLY A 214 11.46 -18.48 -12.87
C GLY A 214 10.90 -19.74 -13.53
N GLY A 215 9.74 -20.26 -13.07
CA GLY A 215 9.21 -21.53 -13.60
C GLY A 215 8.35 -21.38 -14.86
N LEU A 216 7.33 -20.51 -14.82
CA LEU A 216 6.31 -20.47 -15.87
C LEU A 216 6.70 -19.61 -17.08
N VAL A 217 7.37 -18.48 -16.85
CA VAL A 217 7.83 -17.58 -17.93
C VAL A 217 8.98 -18.22 -18.74
N GLY A 218 9.85 -19.00 -18.08
CA GLY A 218 10.92 -19.76 -18.75
C GLY A 218 10.39 -20.90 -19.62
N MET A 219 9.40 -21.66 -19.13
CA MET A 219 8.76 -22.74 -19.90
C MET A 219 8.04 -22.24 -21.15
N ILE A 220 7.46 -21.04 -21.12
CA ILE A 220 6.81 -20.43 -22.28
C ILE A 220 7.86 -19.90 -23.29
N GLY A 221 8.98 -19.36 -22.80
CA GLY A 221 10.11 -18.93 -23.64
C GLY A 221 10.75 -20.07 -24.44
N ASP A 222 10.95 -21.23 -23.82
CA ASP A 222 11.50 -22.41 -24.49
C ASP A 222 10.51 -23.05 -25.49
N ALA A 223 9.20 -22.98 -25.22
CA ALA A 223 8.16 -23.45 -26.14
C ALA A 223 7.97 -22.53 -27.37
N LEU A 224 8.37 -21.26 -27.29
CA LEU A 224 8.32 -20.30 -28.39
C LEU A 224 9.55 -20.39 -29.32
N MET A 225 10.68 -20.92 -28.83
CA MET A 225 11.89 -21.14 -29.63
C MET A 225 11.94 -22.52 -30.33
N GLY A 226 11.00 -23.42 -30.00
CA GLY A 226 10.90 -24.78 -30.53
C GLY A 226 9.94 -24.95 -31.71
N ARG A 227 10.06 -26.10 -32.40
CA ARG A 227 9.40 -26.54 -33.66
C ARG A 227 7.85 -26.59 -33.67
N HIS A 228 7.17 -25.90 -32.77
CA HIS A 228 5.73 -25.96 -32.55
C HIS A 228 5.11 -24.55 -32.42
N LEU A 229 5.30 -23.73 -33.46
CA LEU A 229 4.71 -22.41 -33.63
C LEU A 229 3.17 -22.41 -33.43
N GLY A 230 2.50 -23.51 -33.80
CA GLY A 230 1.04 -23.65 -33.66
C GLY A 230 0.56 -23.75 -32.21
N LEU A 231 1.31 -24.43 -31.34
CA LEU A 231 0.95 -24.55 -29.91
C LEU A 231 1.15 -23.23 -29.17
N GLY A 232 2.21 -22.48 -29.49
CA GLY A 232 2.44 -21.14 -28.95
C GLY A 232 1.31 -20.17 -29.31
N LEU A 233 0.84 -20.19 -30.57
CA LEU A 233 -0.26 -19.33 -31.03
C LEU A 233 -1.58 -19.64 -30.29
N ILE A 234 -1.88 -20.93 -30.08
CA ILE A 234 -3.08 -21.37 -29.34
C ILE A 234 -2.99 -20.97 -27.87
N LEU A 235 -1.81 -21.07 -27.25
CA LEU A 235 -1.59 -20.70 -25.84
C LEU A 235 -1.72 -19.19 -25.61
N VAL A 236 -1.18 -18.37 -26.52
CA VAL A 236 -1.34 -16.91 -26.46
C VAL A 236 -2.79 -16.51 -26.71
N PHE A 237 -3.48 -17.17 -27.66
CA PHE A 237 -4.89 -16.92 -27.93
C PHE A 237 -5.77 -17.28 -26.72
N LEU A 238 -5.59 -18.47 -26.13
CA LEU A 238 -6.30 -18.85 -24.91
C LEU A 238 -5.94 -17.93 -23.74
N GLY A 239 -4.68 -17.54 -23.61
CA GLY A 239 -4.24 -16.58 -22.59
C GLY A 239 -4.94 -15.24 -22.70
N GLY A 240 -5.09 -14.69 -23.92
CA GLY A 240 -5.83 -13.46 -24.18
C GLY A 240 -7.32 -13.57 -23.83
N VAL A 241 -7.95 -14.70 -24.16
CA VAL A 241 -9.36 -14.96 -23.81
C VAL A 241 -9.53 -15.08 -22.30
N LEU A 242 -8.63 -15.80 -21.61
CA LEU A 242 -8.65 -15.94 -20.15
C LEU A 242 -8.39 -14.61 -19.42
N MET A 243 -7.53 -13.74 -19.97
CA MET A 243 -7.28 -12.41 -19.41
C MET A 243 -8.56 -11.54 -19.41
N ASN A 244 -9.44 -11.77 -20.38
CA ASN A 244 -10.74 -11.11 -20.51
C ASN A 244 -11.78 -11.60 -19.48
N LEU A 245 -11.60 -12.81 -18.93
CA LEU A 245 -12.41 -13.36 -17.83
C LEU A 245 -11.97 -12.88 -16.44
N SER A 246 -10.98 -11.98 -16.37
CA SER A 246 -10.56 -11.44 -15.08
C SER A 246 -11.69 -10.64 -14.41
N PRO A 247 -11.87 -10.75 -13.07
CA PRO A 247 -12.96 -10.09 -12.34
C PRO A 247 -12.87 -8.55 -12.37
N CYS A 248 -11.85 -7.98 -13.02
CA CYS A 248 -11.62 -6.55 -13.20
C CYS A 248 -12.26 -5.96 -14.47
N VAL A 249 -12.60 -6.76 -15.50
CA VAL A 249 -13.20 -6.27 -16.76
C VAL A 249 -14.73 -6.26 -16.70
N PHE A 250 -15.31 -7.23 -15.99
CA PHE A 250 -16.76 -7.35 -15.77
C PHE A 250 -17.46 -6.08 -15.23
N PRO A 251 -16.84 -5.26 -14.35
CA PRO A 251 -17.43 -4.01 -13.88
C PRO A 251 -17.48 -2.89 -14.93
N MET A 252 -16.59 -2.93 -15.94
CA MET A 252 -16.48 -1.88 -16.96
C MET A 252 -17.40 -2.11 -18.17
N VAL A 253 -17.72 -3.38 -18.50
CA VAL A 253 -18.63 -3.73 -19.61
C VAL A 253 -20.00 -3.03 -19.53
N PRO A 254 -20.73 -3.01 -18.39
CA PRO A 254 -22.03 -2.33 -18.33
C PRO A 254 -21.92 -0.80 -18.43
N ILE A 255 -20.78 -0.22 -18.04
CA ILE A 255 -20.54 1.22 -18.16
C ILE A 255 -20.38 1.60 -19.64
N VAL A 256 -19.65 0.80 -20.42
CA VAL A 256 -19.46 1.01 -21.87
C VAL A 256 -20.77 0.83 -22.62
N ILE A 257 -21.54 -0.22 -22.29
CA ILE A 257 -22.86 -0.47 -22.89
C ILE A 257 -23.85 0.65 -22.53
N GLY A 258 -23.81 1.17 -21.30
CA GLY A 258 -24.60 2.32 -20.89
C GLY A 258 -24.23 3.61 -21.62
N TYR A 259 -22.94 3.83 -21.88
CA TYR A 259 -22.44 5.01 -22.61
C TYR A 259 -22.87 5.01 -24.08
N PHE A 260 -22.69 3.87 -24.79
CA PHE A 260 -23.12 3.75 -26.19
C PHE A 260 -24.64 3.58 -26.34
N GLY A 261 -25.31 2.98 -25.34
CA GLY A 261 -26.76 2.85 -25.29
C GLY A 261 -27.48 4.18 -25.15
N ARG A 262 -26.89 5.17 -24.44
CA ARG A 262 -27.46 6.53 -24.35
C ARG A 262 -27.10 7.47 -25.49
N GLN A 263 -26.08 7.17 -26.30
CA GLN A 263 -25.77 7.90 -27.55
C GLN A 263 -26.51 7.36 -28.79
N ALA A 264 -27.55 6.55 -28.58
CA ALA A 264 -28.41 6.00 -29.62
C ALA A 264 -29.28 7.03 -30.37
N GLU A 265 -29.23 8.32 -30.00
CA GLU A 265 -29.83 9.42 -30.76
C GLU A 265 -28.75 10.29 -31.43
N GLY A 266 -28.41 10.00 -32.70
CA GLY A 266 -27.49 10.83 -33.50
C GLY A 266 -26.77 10.11 -34.66
N LEU A 267 -26.22 10.89 -35.61
CA LEU A 267 -25.59 10.42 -36.86
C LEU A 267 -24.50 9.35 -36.65
N LEU A 268 -24.59 8.28 -37.46
CA LEU A 268 -23.69 7.11 -37.48
C LEU A 268 -22.19 7.46 -37.48
N PHE A 269 -21.80 8.55 -38.15
CA PHE A 269 -20.41 8.99 -38.25
C PHE A 269 -19.79 9.36 -36.89
N ARG A 270 -20.57 9.95 -35.98
CA ARG A 270 -20.09 10.35 -34.65
C ARG A 270 -19.82 9.14 -33.76
N ARG A 271 -20.63 8.08 -33.87
CA ARG A 271 -20.43 6.81 -33.16
C ARG A 271 -19.16 6.11 -33.62
N PHE A 272 -18.90 6.12 -34.92
CA PHE A 272 -17.69 5.55 -35.50
C PHE A 272 -16.43 6.30 -35.05
N LEU A 273 -16.49 7.64 -34.99
CA LEU A 273 -15.37 8.47 -34.55
C LEU A 273 -15.07 8.32 -33.05
N LEU A 274 -16.10 8.25 -32.19
CA LEU A 274 -15.91 8.00 -30.76
C LEU A 274 -15.40 6.57 -30.48
N GLY A 275 -15.92 5.57 -31.20
CA GLY A 275 -15.46 4.19 -31.08
C GLY A 275 -13.99 4.03 -31.47
N THR A 276 -13.57 4.61 -32.60
CA THR A 276 -12.18 4.55 -33.05
C THR A 276 -11.23 5.30 -32.12
N ALA A 277 -11.62 6.49 -31.63
CA ALA A 277 -10.82 7.25 -30.65
C ALA A 277 -10.62 6.48 -29.32
N PHE A 278 -11.65 5.78 -28.84
CA PHE A 278 -11.58 4.98 -27.63
C PHE A 278 -10.64 3.76 -27.79
N VAL A 279 -10.79 3.02 -28.89
CA VAL A 279 -9.93 1.86 -29.19
C VAL A 279 -8.47 2.30 -29.37
N LEU A 280 -8.22 3.42 -30.07
CA LEU A 280 -6.87 3.99 -30.20
C LEU A 280 -6.25 4.34 -28.84
N GLY A 281 -7.04 4.91 -27.92
CA GLY A 281 -6.56 5.21 -26.57
C GLY A 281 -6.14 3.96 -25.79
N LEU A 282 -6.94 2.90 -25.84
CA LEU A 282 -6.63 1.61 -25.20
C LEU A 282 -5.36 0.97 -25.80
N VAL A 283 -5.26 0.92 -27.13
CA VAL A 283 -4.09 0.36 -27.81
C VAL A 283 -2.82 1.10 -27.43
N THR A 284 -2.86 2.44 -27.39
CA THR A 284 -1.70 3.26 -27.05
C THR A 284 -1.24 3.04 -25.61
N MET A 285 -2.18 2.89 -24.66
CA MET A 285 -1.87 2.64 -23.25
C MET A 285 -1.22 1.27 -23.04
N TYR A 286 -1.77 0.21 -23.65
CA TYR A 286 -1.17 -1.13 -23.53
C TYR A 286 0.16 -1.25 -24.25
N ALA A 287 0.30 -0.63 -25.44
CA ALA A 287 1.56 -0.61 -26.17
C ALA A 287 2.68 0.15 -25.41
N SER A 288 2.34 1.11 -24.53
CA SER A 288 3.33 1.84 -23.73
C SER A 288 3.73 1.11 -22.44
N LEU A 289 2.94 0.14 -21.98
CA LEU A 289 3.24 -0.69 -20.81
C LEU A 289 4.10 -1.93 -21.15
N GLY A 290 4.19 -2.30 -22.44
CA GLY A 290 5.02 -3.41 -22.93
C GLY A 290 4.23 -4.68 -23.19
#